data_AF-A0A3D5RUD6-F1
#
_entry.id   AF-A0A3D5RUD6-F1
#
_cell.length_a   1.000
_cell.length_b   1.000
_cell.length_c   1.000
_cell.angle_alpha   90.00
_cell.angle_beta   90.00
_cell.angle_gamma   90.00
#
_symmetry.space_group_name_H-M   'P 1'
#
loop_
_entity.id
_entity.type
_entity.pdbx_description
1 polymer ?
#
loop_
_entity_poly.entity_id
_entity_poly.type
_entity_poly.pdbx_seq_one_letter_code
_entity_poly.pdbx_strand_id
1 'polypeptide(L)'
;MLGEHNPVSRKYCLNFAYSTSFEIDATKLASLFDPEKFMVKITPIHNNNACRENGIETVGGYHSYLPYLTPKDDLQKAGFDVLVFIPSMDEEDGLVTCGNAILGGGVLQTNEALKIEGVTA
;
A
#
# COMPACT_ATOMS: atom_id res chain seq x y z
N MET A 1 0.22 30.22 7.39
CA MET A 1 1.43 29.84 6.63
C MET A 1 2.14 28.77 7.44
N LEU A 2 1.87 27.49 7.18
CA LEU A 2 2.68 26.42 7.76
C LEU A 2 4.09 26.59 7.15
N GLY A 3 5.12 26.68 8.00
CA GLY A 3 6.49 26.93 7.59
C GLY A 3 6.94 25.94 6.51
N GLU A 4 7.67 26.44 5.53
CA GLU A 4 8.12 25.67 4.38
C GLU A 4 9.20 24.65 4.81
N HIS A 5 8.76 23.48 5.26
CA HIS A 5 9.66 22.37 5.61
C HIS A 5 9.96 21.55 4.35
N ASN A 6 11.10 21.84 3.73
CA ASN A 6 11.61 21.03 2.64
C ASN A 6 12.25 19.74 3.20
N PRO A 7 11.96 18.56 2.62
CA PRO A 7 12.59 17.33 3.03
C PRO A 7 14.11 17.39 2.78
N VAL A 8 14.90 16.91 3.75
CA VAL A 8 16.35 16.72 3.58
C VAL A 8 16.59 15.24 3.33
N SER A 9 17.23 14.91 2.18
CA SER A 9 17.56 13.56 1.73
C SER A 9 16.40 12.62 1.35
N ARG A 10 15.22 12.69 1.98
CA ARG A 10 14.10 11.76 1.71
C ARG A 10 12.76 12.47 1.56
N LYS A 11 12.00 12.14 0.53
CA LYS A 11 10.64 12.64 0.29
C LYS A 11 9.66 12.17 1.37
N TYR A 12 8.62 12.97 1.62
CA TYR A 12 7.48 12.56 2.45
C TYR A 12 6.63 11.53 1.72
N CYS A 13 6.13 10.51 2.40
CA CYS A 13 5.38 9.42 1.76
C CYS A 13 3.87 9.58 1.93
N LEU A 14 3.16 9.70 0.82
CA LEU A 14 1.70 9.56 0.76
C LEU A 14 1.36 8.08 0.58
N ASN A 15 0.80 7.46 1.61
CA ASN A 15 0.46 6.03 1.59
C ASN A 15 -1.03 5.84 1.25
N PHE A 16 -1.33 5.17 0.14
CA PHE A 16 -2.69 4.89 -0.31
C PHE A 16 -2.99 3.38 -0.20
N ALA A 17 -4.02 3.04 0.56
CA ALA A 17 -4.66 1.74 0.50
C ALA A 17 -5.58 1.69 -0.74
N TYR A 18 -5.18 0.93 -1.74
CA TYR A 18 -5.81 0.86 -3.04
C TYR A 18 -6.90 -0.22 -3.06
N SER A 19 -8.08 0.10 -3.57
CA SER A 19 -9.13 -0.87 -3.91
C SER A 19 -9.42 -0.77 -5.40
N THR A 20 -9.78 -1.89 -6.03
CA THR A 20 -10.11 -1.94 -7.46
C THR A 20 -11.30 -1.06 -7.82
N SER A 21 -12.19 -0.78 -6.86
CA SER A 21 -13.33 0.12 -7.04
C SER A 21 -13.00 1.61 -6.84
N PHE A 22 -11.78 1.95 -6.39
CA PHE A 22 -11.40 3.32 -6.05
C PHE A 22 -10.38 3.89 -7.04
N GLU A 23 -10.43 5.21 -7.20
CA GLU A 23 -9.52 5.96 -8.06
C GLU A 23 -8.39 6.62 -7.26
N ILE A 24 -7.18 6.59 -7.83
CA ILE A 24 -6.07 7.46 -7.42
C ILE A 24 -5.83 8.46 -8.53
N ASP A 25 -6.37 9.68 -8.38
CA ASP A 25 -6.23 10.75 -9.36
C ASP A 25 -4.86 11.45 -9.20
N ALA A 26 -3.94 11.09 -10.09
CA ALA A 26 -2.58 11.64 -10.11
C ALA A 26 -2.54 13.16 -10.36
N THR A 27 -3.45 13.69 -11.19
CA THR A 27 -3.51 15.12 -11.51
C THR A 27 -3.92 15.92 -10.28
N LYS A 28 -4.96 15.46 -9.59
CA LYS A 28 -5.40 16.07 -8.34
C LYS A 28 -4.31 16.01 -7.28
N LEU A 29 -3.60 14.89 -7.15
CA LEU A 29 -2.50 14.77 -6.20
C LEU A 29 -1.36 15.74 -6.50
N ALA A 30 -0.93 15.87 -7.76
CA ALA A 30 0.11 16.83 -8.15
C ALA A 30 -0.32 18.30 -7.93
N SER A 31 -1.63 18.60 -7.94
CA SER A 31 -2.14 19.93 -7.60
C SER A 31 -2.09 20.24 -6.09
N LEU A 32 -2.02 19.21 -5.25
CA LEU A 32 -2.07 19.32 -3.79
C LEU A 32 -0.68 19.11 -3.15
N PHE A 33 0.16 18.28 -3.76
CA PHE A 33 1.45 17.85 -3.22
C PHE A 33 2.54 17.99 -4.28
N ASP A 34 3.61 18.69 -3.91
CA ASP A 34 4.79 18.86 -4.76
C ASP A 34 5.50 17.50 -4.98
N PRO A 35 5.56 16.96 -6.21
CA PRO A 35 6.19 15.67 -6.49
C PRO A 35 7.70 15.63 -6.18
N GLU A 36 8.37 16.77 -6.08
CA GLU A 36 9.77 16.84 -5.64
C GLU A 36 9.91 16.65 -4.12
N LYS A 37 8.86 16.94 -3.35
CA LYS A 37 8.85 16.80 -1.88
C LYS A 37 8.14 15.54 -1.41
N PHE A 38 7.21 15.01 -2.20
CA PHE A 38 6.38 13.86 -1.85
C PHE A 38 6.63 12.68 -2.80
N MET A 39 6.62 11.47 -2.24
CA MET A 39 6.55 10.21 -2.96
C MET A 39 5.22 9.53 -2.65
N VAL A 40 4.82 8.59 -3.50
CA VAL A 40 3.58 7.83 -3.32
C VAL A 40 3.90 6.37 -3.07
N LYS A 41 3.31 5.80 -2.02
CA LYS A 41 3.29 4.36 -1.76
C LYS A 41 1.87 3.85 -1.99
N ILE A 42 1.74 2.81 -2.82
CA ILE A 42 0.49 2.11 -3.04
C ILE A 42 0.58 0.75 -2.34
N THR A 43 -0.37 0.46 -1.47
CA THR A 43 -0.57 -0.87 -0.86
C THR A 43 -1.95 -1.39 -1.25
N PRO A 44 -2.19 -2.70 -1.34
CA PRO A 44 -3.56 -3.18 -1.38
C PRO A 44 -4.32 -2.71 -0.13
N ILE A 45 -5.64 -2.64 -0.26
CA ILE A 45 -6.51 -2.58 0.91
C ILE A 45 -6.51 -3.96 1.57
N HIS A 46 -6.22 -3.98 2.87
CA HIS A 46 -6.19 -5.20 3.67
C HIS A 46 -7.60 -5.66 3.99
N ASN A 47 -7.86 -6.96 3.86
CA ASN A 47 -9.22 -7.50 3.81
C ASN A 47 -9.76 -7.74 5.22
N ASN A 48 -9.83 -6.67 6.02
CA ASN A 48 -10.39 -6.68 7.36
C ASN A 48 -11.93 -6.84 7.34
N ASN A 49 -12.53 -7.01 8.51
CA ASN A 49 -13.97 -7.28 8.63
C ASN A 49 -14.84 -6.24 7.90
N ALA A 50 -14.55 -4.95 8.06
CA ALA A 50 -15.30 -3.89 7.40
C ALA A 50 -15.15 -3.94 5.87
N CYS A 51 -13.96 -4.24 5.35
CA CYS A 51 -13.73 -4.38 3.91
C CYS A 51 -14.54 -5.55 3.34
N ARG A 52 -14.58 -6.70 4.03
CA ARG A 52 -15.38 -7.87 3.64
C ARG A 52 -16.87 -7.56 3.61
N GLU A 53 -17.38 -6.94 4.68
CA GLU A 53 -18.80 -6.59 4.82
C GLU A 53 -19.27 -5.61 3.74
N ASN A 54 -18.37 -4.75 3.26
CA ASN A 54 -18.68 -3.72 2.26
C ASN A 54 -18.21 -4.08 0.83
N GLY A 55 -17.64 -5.26 0.63
CA GLY A 55 -17.12 -5.70 -0.68
C GLY A 55 -15.98 -4.83 -1.22
N ILE A 56 -15.15 -4.26 -0.34
CA ILE A 56 -14.02 -3.41 -0.70
C ILE A 56 -12.76 -4.28 -0.75
N GLU A 57 -12.17 -4.43 -1.93
CA GLU A 57 -11.00 -5.29 -2.12
C GLU A 57 -10.04 -4.77 -3.20
N THR A 58 -8.82 -5.31 -3.22
CA THR A 58 -7.89 -5.20 -4.35
C THR A 58 -7.85 -6.51 -5.12
N VAL A 59 -8.61 -6.60 -6.20
CA VAL A 59 -8.67 -7.81 -7.02
C VAL A 59 -7.29 -8.11 -7.61
N GLY A 60 -6.74 -9.28 -7.29
CA GLY A 60 -5.41 -9.71 -7.73
C GLY A 60 -4.23 -9.03 -7.02
N GLY A 61 -4.49 -8.15 -6.04
CA GLY A 61 -3.49 -7.31 -5.39
C GLY A 61 -2.45 -8.03 -4.53
N TYR A 62 -2.73 -9.28 -4.14
CA TYR A 62 -1.86 -10.15 -3.33
C TYR A 62 -1.04 -11.14 -4.16
N HIS A 63 -1.31 -11.23 -5.46
CA HIS A 63 -0.69 -12.22 -6.35
C HIS A 63 0.13 -11.59 -7.47
N SER A 64 -0.13 -10.33 -7.78
CA SER A 64 0.48 -9.66 -8.92
C SER A 64 0.58 -8.15 -8.71
N TYR A 65 1.57 -7.54 -9.35
CA TYR A 65 1.72 -6.10 -9.43
C TYR A 65 0.82 -5.46 -10.49
N LEU A 66 0.22 -6.26 -11.38
CA LEU A 66 -0.58 -5.80 -12.52
C LEU A 66 -1.74 -4.87 -12.14
N PRO A 67 -2.51 -5.10 -11.05
CA PRO A 67 -3.62 -4.21 -10.69
C PRO A 67 -3.20 -2.78 -10.41
N TYR A 68 -1.93 -2.56 -10.07
CA TYR A 68 -1.40 -1.25 -9.71
C TYR A 68 -0.73 -0.53 -10.89
N LEU A 69 -0.66 -1.14 -12.08
CA LEU A 69 0.06 -0.59 -13.23
C LEU A 69 -0.46 0.79 -13.63
N THR A 70 -1.77 0.91 -13.86
CA THR A 70 -2.40 2.18 -14.27
C THR A 70 -2.16 3.29 -13.25
N PRO A 71 -2.56 3.14 -11.96
CA PRO A 71 -2.32 4.21 -10.98
C PRO A 71 -0.84 4.52 -10.79
N LYS A 72 0.05 3.51 -10.82
CA LYS A 72 1.50 3.72 -10.75
C LYS A 72 2.00 4.55 -11.94
N ASP A 73 1.64 4.17 -13.16
CA ASP A 73 2.10 4.84 -14.38
C ASP A 73 1.61 6.29 -14.42
N ASP A 74 0.36 6.54 -14.03
CA ASP A 74 -0.20 7.89 -14.06
C ASP A 74 0.42 8.79 -12.98
N LEU A 75 0.71 8.26 -11.79
CA LEU A 75 1.46 8.96 -10.75
C LEU A 75 2.90 9.27 -11.18
N GLN A 76 3.57 8.33 -11.84
CA GLN A 76 4.93 8.53 -12.36
C GLN A 76 4.95 9.60 -13.47
N LYS A 77 3.96 9.60 -14.37
CA LYS A 77 3.80 10.66 -15.38
C LYS A 77 3.54 12.02 -14.75
N ALA A 78 2.87 12.06 -13.60
CA ALA A 78 2.66 13.28 -12.83
C ALA A 78 3.90 13.74 -12.03
N GLY A 79 5.00 12.98 -12.07
CA GLY A 79 6.30 13.34 -11.49
C GLY A 79 6.59 12.73 -10.11
N PHE A 80 5.71 11.87 -9.57
CA PHE A 80 5.95 11.24 -8.27
C PHE A 80 6.92 10.05 -8.39
N ASP A 81 7.77 9.89 -7.37
CA ASP A 81 8.39 8.59 -7.10
C ASP A 81 7.32 7.65 -6.54
N VAL A 82 7.18 6.45 -7.11
CA VAL A 82 6.12 5.50 -6.74
C VAL A 82 6.70 4.18 -6.25
N LEU A 83 6.28 3.75 -5.07
CA LEU A 83 6.54 2.42 -4.50
C LEU A 83 5.23 1.61 -4.49
N VAL A 84 5.22 0.46 -5.14
CA VAL A 84 4.11 -0.50 -5.02
C VAL A 84 4.53 -1.60 -4.04
N PHE A 85 3.76 -1.77 -2.97
CA PHE A 85 3.97 -2.82 -1.99
C PHE A 85 2.95 -3.94 -2.21
N ILE A 86 3.46 -5.16 -2.36
CA ILE A 86 2.65 -6.37 -2.52
C ILE A 86 2.92 -7.22 -1.29
N PRO A 87 1.95 -7.34 -0.37
CA PRO A 87 2.11 -8.15 0.83
C PRO A 87 2.16 -9.64 0.46
N SER A 88 2.77 -10.42 1.35
CA SER A 88 2.61 -11.87 1.30
C SER A 88 1.30 -12.29 1.97
N MET A 89 0.75 -13.44 1.58
CA MET A 89 -0.42 -14.01 2.27
C MET A 89 -0.10 -14.35 3.73
N ASP A 90 1.15 -14.70 4.04
CA ASP A 90 1.57 -14.98 5.42
C ASP A 90 1.47 -13.75 6.33
N GLU A 91 1.74 -12.55 5.80
CA GLU A 91 1.56 -11.30 6.56
C GLU A 91 0.08 -10.99 6.81
N GLU A 92 -0.79 -11.27 5.85
CA GLU A 92 -2.23 -11.06 5.96
C GLU A 92 -2.85 -12.04 6.98
N ASP A 93 -2.54 -13.33 6.85
CA ASP A 93 -3.03 -14.40 7.75
C ASP A 93 -2.49 -14.24 9.18
N GLY A 94 -1.26 -13.74 9.29
CA GLY A 94 -0.62 -13.35 10.55
C GLY A 94 -1.22 -12.09 11.20
N LEU A 95 -2.16 -11.41 10.53
CA LEU A 95 -2.77 -10.15 10.99
C LEU A 95 -1.70 -9.09 11.35
N VAL A 96 -0.60 -9.06 10.60
CA VAL A 96 0.50 -8.08 10.78
C VAL A 96 0.50 -7.01 9.70
N THR A 97 -0.46 -7.06 8.77
CA THR A 97 -0.67 -6.03 7.74
C THR A 97 -1.35 -4.78 8.28
N CYS A 98 -1.12 -3.64 7.62
CA CYS A 98 -1.68 -2.36 8.05
C CYS A 98 -3.22 -2.38 8.04
N GLY A 99 -3.87 -2.14 9.17
CA GLY A 99 -5.33 -2.15 9.26
C GLY A 99 -5.95 -3.51 9.62
N ASN A 100 -5.15 -4.59 9.66
CA ASN A 100 -5.46 -5.82 10.38
C ASN A 100 -4.80 -5.75 11.75
N ALA A 101 -5.57 -5.45 12.79
CA ALA A 101 -5.12 -5.57 14.16
C ALA A 101 -5.78 -6.81 14.78
N ILE A 102 -5.04 -7.58 15.59
CA ILE A 102 -5.60 -8.69 16.36
C ILE A 102 -6.79 -8.23 17.21
N LEU A 103 -6.71 -7.01 17.75
CA LEU A 103 -7.80 -6.38 18.52
C LEU A 103 -9.03 -6.00 17.68
N GLY A 104 -8.95 -6.05 16.35
CA GLY A 104 -10.04 -5.80 15.42
C GLY A 104 -10.99 -7.00 15.23
N GLY A 105 -10.83 -8.07 16.04
CA GLY A 105 -11.68 -9.26 16.00
C GLY A 105 -11.25 -10.30 14.94
N GLY A 106 -10.04 -10.18 14.41
CA GLY A 106 -9.45 -11.19 13.53
C GLY A 106 -8.99 -12.43 14.29
N VAL A 107 -9.01 -13.58 13.63
CA VAL A 107 -8.44 -14.83 14.16
C VAL A 107 -7.08 -15.02 13.52
N LEU A 108 -6.03 -15.02 14.35
CA LEU A 108 -4.66 -15.27 13.90
C LEU A 108 -4.55 -16.69 13.32
N GLN A 109 -4.01 -16.83 12.12
CA GLN A 109 -3.64 -18.12 11.57
C GLN A 109 -2.12 -18.28 11.65
N THR A 110 -1.66 -19.39 12.23
CA THR A 110 -0.23 -19.70 12.36
C THR A 110 0.08 -21.04 11.70
N ASN A 111 1.30 -21.16 11.18
CA ASN A 111 1.87 -22.41 10.69
C ASN A 111 3.20 -22.65 11.42
N GLU A 112 3.43 -23.87 11.92
CA GLU A 112 4.66 -24.22 12.63
C GLU A 112 5.87 -24.39 11.69
N ALA A 113 5.65 -24.47 10.37
CA ALA A 113 6.72 -24.58 9.39
C ALA A 113 7.42 -23.23 9.15
N LEU A 114 8.75 -23.20 9.31
CA LEU A 114 9.58 -22.05 8.94
C LEU A 114 9.58 -21.91 7.40
N LYS A 115 9.00 -20.82 6.88
CA LYS A 115 8.89 -20.57 5.42
C LYS A 115 10.02 -19.73 4.85
N ILE A 116 10.93 -19.25 5.69
CA ILE A 116 12.06 -18.41 5.30
C ILE A 116 13.34 -19.15 5.66
N GLU A 117 14.17 -19.43 4.66
CA GLU A 117 15.49 -20.02 4.85
C GLU A 117 16.56 -18.97 4.52
N GLY A 118 17.56 -18.86 5.39
CA GLY A 118 18.72 -18.01 5.13
C GLY A 118 19.53 -18.59 3.98
N VAL A 119 19.91 -17.75 3.02
CA VAL A 119 20.84 -18.17 1.96
C VAL A 119 22.24 -18.23 2.57
N THR A 120 22.87 -19.40 2.56
CA THR A 120 24.29 -19.53 2.95
C THR A 120 25.17 -18.83 1.91
N ALA A 121 26.10 -18.01 2.40
CA ALA A 121 27.05 -17.24 1.60
C ALA A 121 28.03 -18.11 0.80
#